data_AF-A0A453DU48-F1
#
_entry.id   AF-A0A453DU48-F1
#
_cell.length_a   1.000
_cell.length_b   1.000
_cell.length_c   1.000
_cell.angle_alpha   90.00
_cell.angle_beta   90.00
_cell.angle_gamma   90.00
#
_symmetry.space_group_name_H-M   'P 1'
#
loop_
_entity.id
_entity.type
_entity.pdbx_description
1 polymer ?
#
loop_
_entity_poly.entity_id
_entity_poly.type
_entity_poly.pdbx_seq_one_letter_code
_entity_poly.pdbx_strand_id
1 'polypeptide(L)'
;DYFQTTYKFLEMSPHVLIPMHGRINLWPKHMLCGYLKNRKAREASILQSIENGAQTLFDIVSKTYCDVDRKLWIPASFNVRLHVDHLNSQHKLPKDFSTEKFESSCGTHFIFWWGVAYAQARSSPALIIAASALAAGGLAIAYALRRKNGNQP
;
A
#
# COMPACT_ATOMS: atom_id res chain seq x y z
N ASP A 1 -9.62 -14.91 -10.45
CA ASP A 1 -9.27 -15.43 -11.80
C ASP A 1 -7.80 -15.82 -11.99
N TYR A 2 -6.83 -14.93 -11.74
CA TYR A 2 -5.39 -15.21 -11.97
C TYR A 2 -4.88 -16.53 -11.36
N PHE A 3 -5.16 -16.75 -10.07
CA PHE A 3 -4.77 -17.99 -9.37
C PHE A 3 -5.36 -19.24 -10.03
N GLN A 4 -6.66 -19.20 -10.34
CA GLN A 4 -7.37 -20.33 -10.93
C GLN A 4 -6.82 -20.68 -12.31
N THR A 5 -6.58 -19.67 -13.15
CA THR A 5 -5.96 -19.89 -14.47
C THR A 5 -4.54 -20.46 -14.33
N THR A 6 -3.76 -20.00 -13.35
CA THR A 6 -2.41 -20.52 -13.10
C THR A 6 -2.43 -21.97 -12.63
N TYR A 7 -3.40 -22.37 -11.80
CA TYR A 7 -3.59 -23.78 -11.41
C TYR A 7 -3.98 -24.65 -12.61
N LYS A 8 -4.88 -24.18 -13.49
CA LYS A 8 -5.21 -24.90 -14.74
C LYS A 8 -3.98 -25.11 -15.62
N PHE A 9 -3.10 -24.12 -15.73
CA PHE A 9 -1.83 -24.28 -16.45
C PHE A 9 -0.88 -25.29 -15.79
N LEU A 10 -0.88 -25.38 -14.46
CA LEU A 10 -0.12 -26.40 -13.74
C LEU A 10 -0.70 -27.80 -13.95
N GLU A 11 -2.03 -27.94 -13.94
CA GLU A 11 -2.72 -29.21 -14.17
C GLU A 11 -2.43 -29.76 -15.58
N MET A 12 -2.44 -28.90 -16.60
CA MET A 12 -2.05 -29.27 -17.97
C MET A 12 -0.62 -29.81 -18.09
N SER A 13 0.24 -29.55 -17.09
CA SER A 13 1.62 -30.06 -17.04
C SER A 13 2.43 -29.84 -18.32
N PRO A 14 2.52 -28.59 -18.85
CA PRO A 14 3.23 -28.33 -20.09
C PRO A 14 4.74 -28.54 -19.94
N HIS A 15 5.36 -29.11 -20.97
CA HIS A 15 6.80 -29.35 -21.04
C HIS A 15 7.58 -28.09 -21.42
N VAL A 16 6.97 -27.22 -22.24
CA VAL A 16 7.55 -25.96 -22.71
C VAL A 16 6.49 -24.86 -22.64
N LEU A 17 6.89 -23.66 -22.23
CA LEU A 17 6.05 -22.46 -22.23
C LEU A 17 6.70 -21.38 -23.08
N ILE A 18 5.97 -20.95 -24.11
CA ILE A 18 6.39 -19.88 -25.04
C ILE A 18 5.58 -18.64 -24.68
N PRO A 19 6.16 -17.69 -23.93
CA PRO A 19 5.44 -16.50 -23.52
C PRO A 19 5.43 -15.44 -24.64
N MET A 20 4.48 -14.50 -24.58
CA MET A 20 4.44 -13.33 -25.47
C MET A 20 5.64 -12.39 -25.25
N HIS A 21 6.19 -12.38 -24.04
CA HIS A 21 7.37 -11.59 -23.67
C HIS A 21 8.37 -12.43 -22.90
N GLY A 22 9.66 -12.13 -23.09
CA GLY A 22 10.76 -12.82 -22.43
C GLY A 22 11.20 -14.09 -23.19
N ARG A 23 11.94 -14.94 -22.50
CA ARG A 23 12.53 -16.16 -23.07
C ARG A 23 11.58 -17.35 -22.92
N ILE A 24 11.73 -18.32 -23.83
CA ILE A 24 11.07 -19.63 -23.73
C ILE A 24 11.48 -20.29 -22.41
N ASN A 25 10.51 -20.91 -21.73
CA ASN A 25 10.74 -21.60 -20.47
C ASN A 25 10.59 -23.12 -20.66
N LEU A 26 11.67 -23.86 -20.38
CA LEU A 26 11.71 -25.33 -20.46
C LEU A 26 11.32 -26.03 -19.14
N TRP A 27 11.00 -25.26 -18.10
CA TRP A 27 10.59 -25.71 -16.77
C TRP A 27 9.32 -24.99 -16.31
N PRO A 28 8.20 -25.07 -17.06
CA PRO A 28 7.01 -24.26 -16.79
C PRO A 28 6.43 -24.49 -15.39
N LYS A 29 6.45 -25.73 -14.91
CA LYS A 29 5.98 -26.09 -13.56
C LYS A 29 6.71 -25.28 -12.47
N HIS A 30 8.03 -25.19 -12.55
CA HIS A 30 8.82 -24.43 -11.57
C HIS A 30 8.48 -22.94 -11.61
N MET A 31 8.36 -22.37 -12.81
CA MET A 31 8.00 -20.96 -13.00
C MET A 31 6.60 -20.63 -12.46
N LEU A 32 5.59 -21.43 -12.82
CA LEU A 32 4.19 -21.22 -12.40
C LEU A 32 4.05 -21.37 -10.87
N CYS A 33 4.72 -22.35 -10.27
CA CYS A 33 4.82 -22.46 -8.80
C CYS A 33 5.47 -21.21 -8.19
N GLY A 34 6.52 -20.66 -8.82
CA GLY A 34 7.15 -19.41 -8.41
C GLY A 34 6.19 -18.22 -8.44
N TYR A 35 5.36 -18.10 -9.49
CA TYR A 35 4.34 -17.05 -9.58
C TYR A 35 3.32 -17.15 -8.45
N LEU A 36 2.79 -18.35 -8.20
CA LEU A 36 1.86 -18.59 -7.09
C LEU A 36 2.49 -18.26 -5.75
N LYS A 37 3.74 -18.70 -5.51
CA LYS A 37 4.48 -18.43 -4.28
C LYS A 37 4.63 -16.93 -4.06
N ASN A 38 5.06 -16.18 -5.08
CA ASN A 38 5.24 -14.74 -4.98
C ASN A 38 3.92 -14.01 -4.64
N ARG A 39 2.81 -14.40 -5.29
CA ARG A 39 1.50 -13.80 -5.03
C ARG A 39 0.98 -14.11 -3.62
N LYS A 40 1.13 -15.35 -3.15
CA LYS A 40 0.74 -15.74 -1.79
C LYS A 40 1.59 -15.05 -0.73
N ALA A 41 2.91 -14.90 -0.97
CA ALA A 41 3.79 -14.17 -0.07
C ALA A 41 3.39 -12.69 0.04
N ARG A 42 2.95 -12.08 -1.07
CA ARG A 42 2.41 -10.72 -1.06
C ARG A 42 1.13 -10.61 -0.23
N GLU A 43 0.20 -11.55 -0.38
CA GLU A 43 -1.03 -11.58 0.41
C GLU A 43 -0.76 -11.73 1.91
N ALA A 44 0.19 -12.60 2.28
CA ALA A 44 0.63 -12.75 3.66
C ALA A 44 1.21 -11.45 4.24
N SER A 45 2.04 -10.72 3.49
CA SER A 45 2.59 -9.43 3.93
C SER A 45 1.52 -8.34 4.10
N ILE A 46 0.51 -8.34 3.21
CA ILE A 46 -0.65 -7.43 3.31
C ILE A 46 -1.49 -7.77 4.54
N LEU A 47 -1.82 -9.05 4.74
CA LEU A 47 -2.56 -9.50 5.93
C LEU A 47 -1.83 -9.12 7.22
N GLN A 48 -0.53 -9.38 7.29
CA GLN A 48 0.29 -8.99 8.43
C GLN A 48 0.25 -7.47 8.68
N SER A 49 0.26 -6.66 7.62
CA SER A 49 0.15 -5.20 7.76
C SER A 49 -1.20 -4.77 8.35
N ILE A 50 -2.29 -5.44 7.94
CA ILE A 50 -3.65 -5.22 8.42
C ILE A 50 -3.79 -5.67 9.88
N GLU A 51 -3.29 -6.85 10.23
CA GLU A 51 -3.25 -7.38 11.60
C GLU A 51 -2.47 -6.45 12.54
N ASN A 52 -1.42 -5.81 12.02
CA ASN A 52 -0.68 -4.75 12.72
C ASN A 52 -1.40 -3.38 12.70
N GLY A 53 -2.71 -3.36 12.49
CA GLY A 53 -3.58 -2.18 12.57
C GLY A 53 -3.61 -1.27 11.35
N ALA A 54 -3.11 -1.68 10.17
CA ALA A 54 -3.27 -0.88 8.96
C ALA A 54 -4.74 -0.90 8.49
N GLN A 55 -5.31 0.30 8.27
CA GLN A 55 -6.73 0.46 7.94
C GLN A 55 -6.95 1.15 6.59
N THR A 56 -5.96 1.90 6.10
CA THR A 56 -6.06 2.61 4.82
C THR A 56 -5.12 2.03 3.76
N LEU A 57 -5.38 2.33 2.48
CA LEU A 57 -4.51 1.95 1.37
C LEU A 57 -3.09 2.48 1.56
N PHE A 58 -2.95 3.72 2.05
CA PHE A 58 -1.65 4.31 2.33
C PHE A 58 -0.91 3.56 3.45
N ASP A 59 -1.59 3.20 4.53
CA ASP A 59 -0.97 2.45 5.64
C ASP A 59 -0.46 1.09 5.16
N ILE A 60 -1.26 0.37 4.37
CA ILE A 60 -0.88 -0.95 3.88
C ILE A 60 0.28 -0.83 2.90
N VAL A 61 0.24 0.11 1.95
CA VAL A 61 1.35 0.33 1.00
C VAL A 61 2.62 0.74 1.73
N SER A 62 2.54 1.68 2.66
CA SER A 62 3.72 2.18 3.39
C SER A 62 4.37 1.12 4.27
N LYS A 63 3.61 0.17 4.84
CA LYS A 63 4.14 -0.97 5.59
C LYS A 63 4.65 -2.10 4.68
N THR A 64 3.90 -2.44 3.63
CA THR A 64 4.18 -3.59 2.73
C THR A 64 5.31 -3.30 1.72
N TYR A 65 5.47 -2.04 1.32
CA TYR A 65 6.44 -1.57 0.33
C TYR A 65 7.40 -0.53 0.92
N CYS A 66 7.72 -0.67 2.21
CA CYS A 66 8.57 0.28 2.94
C CYS A 66 10.00 0.39 2.38
N ASP A 67 10.49 -0.70 1.78
CA ASP A 67 11.80 -0.85 1.14
C ASP A 67 11.81 -0.42 -0.34
N VAL A 68 10.64 -0.14 -0.92
CA VAL A 68 10.49 0.28 -2.32
C VAL A 68 10.45 1.81 -2.42
N ASP A 69 11.11 2.36 -3.44
CA ASP A 69 11.09 3.80 -3.74
C ASP A 69 9.63 4.30 -3.80
N ARG A 70 9.36 5.39 -3.07
CA ARG A 70 8.04 6.03 -2.97
C ARG A 70 7.49 6.45 -4.34
N LYS A 71 8.32 6.66 -5.36
CA LYS A 71 7.86 6.88 -6.75
C LYS A 71 7.03 5.73 -7.30
N LEU A 72 7.32 4.51 -6.85
CA LEU A 72 6.64 3.28 -7.27
C LEU A 72 5.45 2.91 -6.37
N TRP A 73 5.08 3.77 -5.41
CA TRP A 73 3.96 3.48 -4.54
C TRP A 73 2.60 3.59 -5.24
N ILE A 74 2.50 4.37 -6.31
CA ILE A 74 1.28 4.41 -7.15
C ILE A 74 1.01 3.04 -7.79
N PRO A 75 1.94 2.41 -8.54
CA PRO A 75 1.72 1.06 -9.04
C PRO A 75 1.58 0.02 -7.92
N ALA A 76 2.28 0.20 -6.79
CA ALA A 76 2.13 -0.68 -5.63
C ALA A 76 0.72 -0.61 -5.02
N SER A 77 0.06 0.54 -5.03
CA SER A 77 -1.28 0.70 -4.46
C SER A 77 -2.34 -0.07 -5.25
N PHE A 78 -2.25 -0.09 -6.57
CA PHE A 78 -3.09 -0.96 -7.41
C PHE A 78 -2.85 -2.44 -7.10
N ASN A 79 -1.59 -2.82 -6.87
CA ASN A 79 -1.25 -4.20 -6.49
C ASN A 79 -1.87 -4.58 -5.13
N VAL A 80 -1.77 -3.70 -4.13
CA VAL A 80 -2.41 -3.90 -2.82
C VAL A 80 -3.91 -4.05 -2.96
N ARG A 81 -4.58 -3.15 -3.70
CA ARG A 81 -6.03 -3.19 -3.91
C ARG A 81 -6.49 -4.54 -4.47
N LEU A 82 -5.83 -5.01 -5.55
CA LEU A 82 -6.15 -6.31 -6.15
C LEU A 82 -6.02 -7.48 -5.16
N HIS A 83 -5.01 -7.44 -4.29
CA HIS A 83 -4.82 -8.49 -3.28
C HIS A 83 -5.81 -8.38 -2.13
N VAL A 84 -6.16 -7.18 -1.68
CA VAL A 84 -7.20 -6.96 -0.65
C VAL A 84 -8.56 -7.43 -1.18
N ASP A 85 -8.93 -7.09 -2.41
CA ASP A 85 -10.16 -7.56 -3.07
C ASP A 85 -10.20 -9.09 -3.15
N HIS A 86 -9.09 -9.71 -3.54
CA HIS A 86 -8.98 -11.15 -3.60
C HIS A 86 -9.14 -11.80 -2.22
N LEU A 87 -8.49 -11.26 -1.18
CA LEU A 87 -8.63 -11.72 0.21
C LEU A 87 -10.06 -11.55 0.74
N ASN A 88 -10.71 -10.44 0.40
CA ASN A 88 -12.10 -10.16 0.76
C ASN A 88 -13.05 -11.20 0.14
N SER A 89 -12.87 -11.50 -1.15
CA SER A 89 -13.67 -12.53 -1.85
C SER A 89 -13.54 -13.94 -1.27
N GLN A 90 -12.45 -14.20 -0.54
CA GLN A 90 -12.20 -15.46 0.14
C GLN A 90 -12.59 -15.43 1.63
N HIS A 91 -13.15 -14.31 2.11
CA HIS A 91 -13.45 -14.08 3.53
C HIS A 91 -12.23 -14.28 4.45
N LYS A 92 -11.04 -13.88 3.98
CA LYS A 92 -9.77 -14.03 4.70
C LYS A 92 -9.30 -12.75 5.40
N LEU A 93 -10.03 -11.65 5.25
CA LEU A 93 -9.72 -10.42 5.95
C LEU A 93 -10.12 -10.53 7.43
N PRO A 94 -9.35 -9.91 8.35
CA PRO A 94 -9.73 -9.81 9.76
C PRO A 94 -11.11 -9.16 9.95
N LYS A 95 -11.86 -9.59 10.98
CA LYS A 95 -13.24 -9.11 11.22
C LYS A 95 -13.33 -7.63 11.57
N ASP A 96 -12.26 -7.08 12.13
CA ASP A 96 -12.09 -5.70 12.53
C ASP A 96 -11.62 -4.80 11.37
N PHE A 97 -11.29 -5.38 10.22
CA PHE A 97 -10.92 -4.62 9.04
C PHE A 97 -12.15 -4.11 8.30
N SER A 98 -12.33 -2.79 8.25
CA SER A 98 -13.40 -2.15 7.49
C SER A 98 -13.01 -2.00 6.02
N THR A 99 -13.61 -2.80 5.15
CA THR A 99 -13.44 -2.69 3.69
C THR A 99 -13.97 -1.37 3.14
N GLU A 100 -15.02 -0.80 3.72
CA GLU A 100 -15.55 0.52 3.38
C GLU A 100 -14.55 1.64 3.67
N LYS A 101 -13.91 1.61 4.85
CA LYS A 101 -12.84 2.55 5.20
C LYS A 101 -11.64 2.41 4.28
N PHE A 102 -11.28 1.18 3.91
CA PHE A 102 -10.21 0.93 2.94
C PHE A 102 -10.55 1.53 1.57
N GLU A 103 -11.73 1.22 1.01
CA GLU A 103 -12.15 1.72 -0.31
C GLU A 103 -12.29 3.24 -0.35
N SER A 104 -12.82 3.86 0.71
CA SER A 104 -12.89 5.34 0.81
C SER A 104 -11.51 6.01 0.91
N SER A 105 -10.49 5.28 1.40
CA SER A 105 -9.11 5.77 1.42
C SER A 105 -8.40 5.66 0.07
N CYS A 106 -8.99 4.94 -0.90
CA CYS A 106 -8.48 4.85 -2.26
C CYS A 106 -8.69 6.19 -3.01
N GLY A 107 -7.79 6.52 -3.92
CA GLY A 107 -7.90 7.74 -4.73
C GLY A 107 -7.31 8.97 -4.05
N THR A 108 -8.11 10.01 -3.82
CA THR A 108 -7.62 11.34 -3.39
C THR A 108 -6.89 11.31 -2.06
N HIS A 109 -7.42 10.56 -1.08
CA HIS A 109 -6.79 10.39 0.22
C HIS A 109 -5.40 9.74 0.08
N PHE A 110 -5.30 8.65 -0.69
CA PHE A 110 -4.02 8.01 -0.98
C PHE A 110 -3.05 8.97 -1.67
N ILE A 111 -3.48 9.68 -2.73
CA ILE A 111 -2.62 10.59 -3.49
C ILE A 111 -2.09 11.72 -2.61
N PHE A 112 -2.93 12.27 -1.73
CA PHE A 112 -2.52 13.29 -0.77
C PHE A 112 -1.41 12.78 0.16
N TRP A 113 -1.64 11.67 0.86
CA TRP A 113 -0.66 11.11 1.80
C TRP A 113 0.61 10.60 1.11
N TRP A 114 0.48 10.03 -0.08
CA TRP A 114 1.60 9.67 -0.94
C TRP A 114 2.44 10.90 -1.31
N GLY A 115 1.80 12.00 -1.72
CA GLY A 115 2.50 13.25 -2.06
C GLY A 115 3.26 13.83 -0.87
N VAL A 116 2.65 13.83 0.32
CA VAL A 116 3.31 14.22 1.57
C VAL A 116 4.51 13.32 1.86
N ALA A 117 4.34 12.00 1.82
CA ALA A 117 5.42 11.05 2.08
C ALA A 117 6.55 11.14 1.04
N TYR A 118 6.22 11.40 -0.22
CA TYR A 118 7.18 11.58 -1.30
C TYR A 118 8.01 12.87 -1.10
N ALA A 119 7.36 13.98 -0.77
CA ALA A 119 8.04 15.24 -0.46
C ALA A 119 8.97 15.09 0.75
N GLN A 120 8.48 14.51 1.84
CA GLN A 120 9.27 14.24 3.04
C GLN A 120 10.50 13.35 2.77
N ALA A 121 10.41 12.40 1.83
CA ALA A 121 11.56 11.57 1.43
C ALA A 121 12.72 12.37 0.83
N ARG A 122 12.38 13.51 0.23
CA ARG A 122 13.28 14.31 -0.58
C ARG A 122 13.78 15.56 0.15
N SER A 123 13.06 16.00 1.17
CA SER A 123 13.45 17.11 2.03
C SER A 123 14.53 16.70 3.01
N SER A 124 15.51 17.58 3.25
CA SER A 124 16.50 17.39 4.32
C SER A 124 15.81 17.32 5.68
N PRO A 125 16.29 16.47 6.62
CA PRO A 125 15.70 16.33 7.96
C PRO A 125 15.54 17.68 8.70
N ALA A 126 16.53 18.57 8.56
CA ALA A 126 16.51 19.91 9.15
C ALA A 126 15.34 20.78 8.65
N LEU A 127 14.97 20.63 7.37
CA LEU A 127 13.92 21.41 6.73
C LEU A 127 12.52 20.95 7.19
N ILE A 128 12.36 19.64 7.43
CA ILE A 128 11.14 19.05 7.99
C ILE A 128 10.96 19.51 9.45
N ILE A 129 12.02 19.45 10.26
CA ILE A 129 12.00 19.89 11.67
C ILE A 129 11.63 21.37 11.75
N ALA A 130 12.27 22.24 10.95
CA ALA A 130 11.96 23.67 10.93
C ALA A 130 10.51 23.97 10.51
N ALA A 131 9.99 23.29 9.47
CA ALA A 131 8.61 23.46 9.03
C ALA A 131 7.60 23.02 10.11
N SER A 132 7.87 21.91 10.80
CA SER A 132 7.01 21.43 11.89
C SER A 132 7.02 22.37 13.11
N ALA A 133 8.18 22.93 13.46
CA ALA A 133 8.32 23.90 14.54
C ALA A 133 7.60 25.23 14.23
N LEU A 134 7.68 25.71 12.98
CA LEU A 134 6.96 26.90 12.53
C LEU A 134 5.44 26.70 12.54
N ALA A 135 4.95 25.53 12.14
CA ALA A 135 3.53 25.20 12.21
C ALA A 135 3.02 25.18 13.66
N ALA A 136 3.76 24.55 14.58
CA ALA A 136 3.42 24.53 16.00
C ALA A 136 3.49 25.93 16.65
N GLY A 137 4.53 26.71 16.33
CA GLY A 137 4.68 28.09 16.79
C GLY A 137 3.57 29.01 16.27
N GLY A 138 3.21 28.89 14.99
CA GLY A 138 2.12 29.64 14.38
C GLY A 138 0.75 29.32 15.00
N LEU A 139 0.48 28.03 15.29
CA LEU A 139 -0.73 27.63 16.00
C LEU A 139 -0.77 28.17 17.44
N ALA A 140 0.35 28.14 18.15
CA ALA A 140 0.46 28.68 19.50
C ALA A 140 0.23 30.21 19.54
N ILE A 141 0.79 30.95 18.56
CA ILE A 141 0.60 32.39 18.43
C ILE A 141 -0.86 32.70 18.08
N ALA A 142 -1.46 31.99 17.14
CA ALA A 142 -2.87 32.16 16.78
C ALA A 142 -3.81 31.86 17.96
N TYR A 143 -3.51 30.83 18.75
CA TYR A 143 -4.26 30.50 19.96
C TYR A 143 -4.11 31.58 21.04
N ALA A 144 -2.90 32.10 21.24
CA ALA A 144 -2.65 33.19 22.19
C ALA A 144 -3.37 34.50 21.78
N LEU A 145 -3.38 34.83 20.50
CA LEU A 145 -4.11 35.99 19.97
C LEU A 145 -5.62 35.84 20.11
N ARG A 146 -6.17 34.64 19.83
CA ARG A 146 -7.60 34.35 19.99
C ARG A 146 -8.03 34.40 21.47
N ARG A 147 -7.20 33.92 22.39
CA ARG A 147 -7.44 34.02 23.84
C ARG A 147 -7.43 35.47 24.33
N LYS A 148 -6.55 36.31 23.78
CA LYS A 148 -6.48 37.74 24.11
C LYS A 148 -7.71 38.52 23.64
N ASN A 149 -8.26 38.19 22.47
CA ASN A 149 -9.47 38.83 21.94
C ASN A 149 -10.77 38.37 22.64
N GLY A 150 -10.83 37.15 23.19
CA GLY A 150 -11.98 36.67 23.97
C GLY A 150 -12.04 37.15 25.42
N ASN A 151 -11.01 37.87 25.88
CA ASN A 151 -10.88 38.39 27.25
C ASN A 151 -11.04 39.92 27.32
N GLN A 152 -11.54 40.57 26.27
CA GLN A 152 -11.96 41.97 26.35
C GLN A 152 -13.42 42.02 26.84
N PRO A 153 -13.70 42.75 27.95
CA PRO A 153 -15.04 42.87 28.54
C PRO A 153 -16.02 43.67 27.68
#